data_AF-A0A7V9HCR7-F1
#
_entry.id   AF-A0A7V9HCR7-F1
#
_cell.length_a   1.000
_cell.length_b   1.000
_cell.length_c   1.000
_cell.angle_alpha   90.00
_cell.angle_beta   90.00
_cell.angle_gamma   90.00
#
_symmetry.space_group_name_H-M   'P 1'
#
loop_
_entity.id
_entity.type
_entity.pdbx_description
1 polymer ?
#
loop_
_entity_poly.entity_id
_entity_poly.type
_entity_poly.pdbx_seq_one_letter_code
_entity_poly.pdbx_strand_id
1 'polypeptide(L)'
;MAVFFIHTDTGQVATQRQLVEAGVAPESDPPPPPWFRIQGTGDATTMWYAVMRKQTRGVYIGTLCLRHSDHQALLLQQGWHEVEVAEIKAFAA
;
A
#
# COMPACT_ATOMS: atom_id res chain seq x y z
N MET A 1 8.43 1.43 -10.41
CA MET A 1 8.46 0.02 -9.96
C MET A 1 8.64 0.07 -8.46
N ALA A 2 7.63 -0.32 -7.69
CA ALA A 2 7.66 -0.22 -6.24
C ALA A 2 6.96 -1.40 -5.58
N VAL A 3 7.52 -1.83 -4.45
CA VAL A 3 6.85 -2.69 -3.48
C VAL A 3 6.20 -1.80 -2.44
N PHE A 4 4.91 -2.04 -2.18
CA PHE A 4 4.13 -1.28 -1.20
C PHE A 4 3.92 -2.10 0.08
N PHE A 5 3.83 -1.39 1.19
CA PHE A 5 3.56 -1.92 2.51
C PHE A 5 2.42 -1.15 3.14
N ILE A 6 1.67 -1.81 4.03
CA ILE A 6 0.61 -1.21 4.82
C ILE A 6 0.90 -1.40 6.30
N HIS A 7 0.72 -0.34 7.08
CA HIS A 7 0.74 -0.40 8.53
C HIS A 7 -0.62 -0.89 9.03
N THR A 8 -0.66 -2.05 9.70
CA THR A 8 -1.94 -2.71 10.03
C THR A 8 -2.79 -1.95 11.04
N ASP A 9 -2.19 -1.11 11.87
CA ASP A 9 -2.95 -0.36 12.89
C ASP A 9 -3.46 1.00 12.38
N THR A 10 -2.69 1.70 11.56
CA THR A 10 -3.01 3.07 11.09
C THR A 10 -3.56 3.11 9.66
N GLY A 11 -3.34 2.06 8.88
CA GLY A 11 -3.71 2.01 7.47
C GLY A 11 -2.83 2.88 6.57
N GLN A 12 -1.72 3.42 7.08
CA GLN A 12 -0.71 4.12 6.31
C GLN A 12 -0.08 3.19 5.28
N VAL A 13 0.24 3.73 4.11
CA VAL A 13 0.91 3.02 3.03
C VAL A 13 2.21 3.71 2.67
N ALA A 14 3.25 2.90 2.49
CA ALA A 14 4.58 3.36 2.11
C ALA A 14 5.24 2.38 1.14
N THR A 15 6.18 2.88 0.35
CA THR A 15 7.08 2.04 -0.44
C THR A 15 8.30 1.62 0.38
N GLN A 16 9.00 0.54 -0.03
CA GLN A 16 10.25 0.11 0.62
C GLN A 16 11.22 1.30 0.81
N ARG A 17 11.43 2.08 -0.25
CA ARG A 17 12.35 3.22 -0.24
C ARG A 17 12.00 4.22 0.86
N GLN A 18 10.72 4.54 1.00
CA GLN A 18 10.28 5.52 2.00
C GLN A 18 10.41 4.98 3.43
N LEU A 19 10.18 3.67 3.63
CA LEU A 19 10.40 3.05 4.95
C LEU A 19 11.89 3.05 5.34
N VAL A 20 12.78 2.87 4.37
CA VAL A 20 14.23 2.98 4.58
C VAL A 20 14.62 4.42 4.90
N GLU A 21 14.11 5.39 4.13
CA GLU A 21 14.35 6.83 4.36
C GLU A 21 13.85 7.30 5.74
N ALA A 22 12.73 6.74 6.21
CA ALA A 22 12.18 7.01 7.54
C ALA A 22 12.89 6.24 8.68
N GLY A 23 13.90 5.41 8.37
CA GLY A 23 14.60 4.58 9.35
C GLY A 23 13.77 3.45 9.96
N VAL A 24 12.64 3.09 9.34
CA VAL A 24 11.73 2.03 9.81
C VAL A 24 12.25 0.64 9.45
N ALA A 25 12.96 0.51 8.31
CA ALA A 25 13.49 -0.76 7.83
C ALA A 25 14.91 -0.60 7.28
N PRO A 26 15.77 -1.63 7.38
CA PRO A 26 17.01 -1.67 6.63
C PRO A 26 16.74 -1.86 5.13
N GLU A 27 17.70 -1.49 4.28
CA GLU A 27 17.54 -1.60 2.81
C GLU A 27 17.34 -3.05 2.35
N SER A 28 17.97 -4.00 3.04
CA SER A 28 18.02 -5.42 2.64
C SER A 28 16.94 -6.29 3.27
N ASP A 29 16.26 -5.79 4.31
CA ASP A 29 15.31 -6.57 5.10
C ASP A 29 13.88 -6.04 4.94
N PRO A 30 12.85 -6.92 5.04
CA PRO A 30 11.48 -6.46 5.11
C PRO A 30 11.27 -5.61 6.36
N PRO A 31 10.36 -4.61 6.30
CA PRO A 31 10.03 -3.82 7.47
C PRO A 31 9.43 -4.71 8.58
N PRO A 32 9.71 -4.41 9.85
CA PRO A 32 9.14 -5.15 10.96
C PRO A 32 7.63 -4.88 11.08
N PRO A 33 6.87 -5.76 11.77
CA PRO A 33 5.51 -5.44 12.19
C PRO A 33 5.45 -4.08 12.90
N PRO A 34 4.37 -3.30 12.70
CA PRO A 34 3.11 -3.66 12.05
C PRO A 34 3.06 -3.38 10.53
N TRP A 35 4.20 -3.25 9.86
CA TRP A 35 4.26 -3.08 8.41
C TRP A 35 4.23 -4.43 7.69
N PHE A 36 3.24 -4.61 6.81
CA PHE A 36 3.11 -5.83 6.02
C PHE A 36 3.07 -5.51 4.53
N ARG A 37 3.70 -6.37 3.73
CA ARG A 37 3.76 -6.22 2.29
C ARG A 37 2.37 -6.35 1.67
N ILE A 38 2.00 -5.40 0.83
CA ILE A 38 0.83 -5.51 -0.04
C ILE A 38 1.18 -6.49 -1.17
N GLN A 39 0.38 -7.55 -1.31
CA GLN A 39 0.56 -8.56 -2.35
C GLN A 39 0.32 -7.93 -3.73
N GLY A 40 1.28 -8.12 -4.63
CA GLY A 40 1.24 -7.59 -6.00
C GLY A 40 2.61 -7.59 -6.66
N THR A 41 2.65 -7.13 -7.91
CA THR A 41 3.87 -7.14 -8.71
C THR A 41 4.86 -6.10 -8.16
N GLY A 42 6.13 -6.49 -8.02
CA GLY A 42 7.18 -5.60 -7.50
C GLY A 42 7.56 -4.45 -8.45
N ASP A 43 7.02 -4.49 -9.67
CA ASP A 43 7.19 -3.50 -10.72
C ASP A 43 6.03 -2.51 -10.85
N ALA A 44 5.05 -2.58 -9.95
CA ALA A 44 3.88 -1.72 -9.98
C ALA A 44 4.26 -0.23 -10.04
N THR A 45 3.49 0.52 -10.84
CA THR A 45 3.52 1.97 -10.91
C THR A 45 2.14 2.50 -10.57
N THR A 46 2.06 3.55 -9.76
CA THR A 46 0.79 4.18 -9.39
C THR A 46 0.06 4.81 -10.58
N MET A 47 0.71 4.91 -11.75
CA MET A 47 0.07 5.31 -13.00
C MET A 47 -0.96 4.29 -13.50
N TRP A 48 -0.67 2.99 -13.34
CA TRP A 48 -1.52 1.90 -13.81
C TRP A 48 -2.18 1.12 -12.68
N TYR A 49 -1.54 1.08 -11.52
CA TYR A 49 -2.02 0.34 -10.37
C TYR A 49 -2.62 1.28 -9.32
N ALA A 50 -3.75 0.85 -8.75
CA ALA A 50 -4.35 1.41 -7.56
C ALA A 50 -3.85 0.61 -6.34
N VAL A 51 -3.36 1.31 -5.32
CA VAL A 51 -3.17 0.71 -4.01
C VAL A 51 -4.49 0.83 -3.27
N MET A 52 -5.08 -0.29 -2.90
CA MET A 52 -6.37 -0.35 -2.23
C MET A 52 -6.13 -0.72 -0.77
N ARG A 53 -6.84 -0.08 0.17
CA ARG A 53 -6.89 -0.45 1.58
C ARG A 53 -8.31 -0.72 2.04
N LYS A 54 -8.45 -1.60 3.03
CA LYS A 54 -9.71 -1.84 3.74
C LYS A 54 -9.44 -2.13 5.20
N GLN A 55 -10.28 -1.61 6.08
CA GLN A 55 -10.27 -2.01 7.49
C GLN A 55 -11.19 -3.21 7.69
N THR A 56 -10.68 -4.26 8.33
CA THR A 56 -11.44 -5.48 8.63
C THR A 56 -11.02 -6.00 9.99
N ARG A 57 -11.99 -6.34 10.85
CA ARG A 57 -11.73 -6.89 12.20
C ARG A 57 -10.71 -6.09 13.02
N GLY A 58 -10.72 -4.76 12.89
CA GLY A 58 -9.80 -3.87 13.60
C GLY A 58 -8.40 -3.71 13.01
N VAL A 59 -8.09 -4.36 11.88
CA VAL A 59 -6.80 -4.22 11.19
C VAL A 59 -6.97 -3.73 9.76
N TYR A 60 -5.97 -3.02 9.24
CA TYR A 60 -5.91 -2.62 7.84
C TYR A 60 -5.24 -3.68 6.98
N ILE A 61 -5.87 -3.99 5.84
CA ILE A 61 -5.32 -4.85 4.81
C ILE A 61 -5.18 -4.07 3.50
N GLY A 62 -4.20 -4.44 2.69
CA GLY A 62 -3.92 -3.80 1.41
C GLY A 62 -3.95 -4.79 0.23
N THR A 63 -4.29 -4.30 -0.95
CA THR A 63 -4.15 -5.03 -2.22
C THR A 63 -3.74 -4.09 -3.35
N LEU A 64 -3.16 -4.63 -4.41
CA LEU A 64 -2.85 -3.93 -5.66
C LEU A 64 -3.77 -4.43 -6.78
N CYS A 65 -4.39 -3.51 -7.52
CA CYS A 65 -5.17 -3.83 -8.71
C CYS A 65 -4.92 -2.83 -9.82
N LEU A 66 -5.27 -3.17 -11.06
CA LEU A 66 -5.21 -2.23 -12.19
C LEU A 66 -6.30 -1.16 -12.04
N ARG A 67 -5.94 0.10 -12.30
CA ARG A 67 -6.86 1.24 -12.38
C ARG A 67 -7.83 1.07 -13.54
N HIS A 68 -9.02 1.64 -13.37
CA HIS A 68 -10.11 1.64 -14.34
C HIS A 68 -10.47 0.23 -14.84
N SER A 69 -10.29 -0.77 -13.98
CA SER A 69 -10.67 -2.17 -14.24
C SER A 69 -11.95 -2.52 -13.49
N ASP A 70 -12.68 -3.52 -13.99
CA ASP A 70 -13.86 -4.07 -13.30
C ASP A 70 -13.52 -4.57 -11.90
N HIS A 71 -12.30 -5.09 -11.71
CA HIS A 71 -11.82 -5.53 -10.41
C HIS A 71 -11.68 -4.36 -9.43
N GLN A 72 -11.17 -3.20 -9.87
CA GLN A 72 -11.12 -2.01 -9.03
C GLN A 72 -12.53 -1.57 -8.62
N ALA A 73 -13.48 -1.56 -9.56
CA ALA A 73 -14.87 -1.19 -9.28
C ALA A 73 -15.51 -2.15 -8.26
N LEU A 74 -15.27 -3.45 -8.38
CA LEU A 74 -15.72 -4.45 -7.41
C LEU A 74 -15.13 -4.21 -6.02
N LEU A 75 -13.84 -3.90 -5.91
CA LEU A 75 -13.20 -3.61 -4.63
C LEU A 75 -13.82 -2.37 -3.97
N LEU A 76 -14.05 -1.30 -4.73
CA LEU A 76 -14.74 -0.10 -4.22
C LEU A 76 -16.13 -0.44 -3.67
N GLN A 77 -16.92 -1.23 -4.40
CA GLN A 77 -18.24 -1.69 -3.95
C GLN A 77 -18.18 -2.54 -2.68
N GLN A 78 -17.11 -3.30 -2.50
CA GLN A 78 -16.86 -4.12 -1.31
C GLN A 78 -16.31 -3.31 -0.11
N GLY A 79 -16.27 -1.98 -0.20
CA GLY A 79 -15.79 -1.10 0.87
C GLY A 79 -14.27 -1.05 0.97
N TRP A 80 -13.56 -1.32 -0.13
CA TRP A 80 -12.16 -0.93 -0.24
C TRP A 80 -12.08 0.54 -0.65
N HIS A 81 -11.03 1.20 -0.21
CA HIS A 81 -10.71 2.57 -0.56
C HIS A 81 -9.39 2.61 -1.29
N GLU A 82 -9.32 3.41 -2.36
CA GLU A 82 -8.04 3.71 -2.97
C GLU A 82 -7.22 4.61 -2.04
N VAL A 83 -5.94 4.31 -1.89
CA VAL A 83 -4.97 5.20 -1.24
C VAL A 83 -4.43 6.14 -2.29
N GLU A 84 -4.69 7.44 -2.10
CA GLU A 84 -4.29 8.48 -3.03
C GLU A 84 -2.78 8.54 -3.19
N VAL A 85 -2.31 8.84 -4.41
CA VAL A 85 -0.87 8.98 -4.69
C VAL A 85 -0.25 10.09 -3.83
N ALA A 86 -1.01 11.14 -3.54
CA ALA A 86 -0.57 12.22 -2.66
C ALA A 86 -0.37 11.74 -1.21
N GLU A 87 -1.25 10.87 -0.70
CA GLU A 87 -1.12 10.28 0.64
C GLU A 87 0.16 9.41 0.73
N ILE A 88 0.41 8.59 -0.28
CA ILE A 88 1.63 7.76 -0.35
C ILE A 88 2.88 8.63 -0.39
N LYS A 89 2.87 9.74 -1.17
CA LYS A 89 4.00 10.66 -1.25
C LYS A 89 4.24 11.40 0.07
N ALA A 90 3.17 11.78 0.77
CA ALA A 90 3.25 12.50 2.04
C ALA A 90 3.95 11.71 3.15
N PHE A 91 3.95 10.37 3.07
CA PHE A 91 4.70 9.54 4.01
C PHE A 91 6.22 9.82 4.00
N ALA A 92 6.78 10.31 2.89
CA ALA A 92 8.21 10.61 2.77
C ALA A 92 8.61 12.03 3.19
N ALA A 93 7.65 12.87 3.60
CA ALA A 93 7.87 14.25 4.03
C ALA A 93 7.89 14.33 5.56
#